data_AF-A0A087HJ46-F1
#
_entry.id   AF-A0A087HJ46-F1
#
_cell.length_a   1.000
_cell.length_b   1.000
_cell.length_c   1.000
_cell.angle_alpha   90.00
_cell.angle_beta   90.00
_cell.angle_gamma   90.00
#
_symmetry.space_group_name_H-M   'P 1'
#
loop_
_entity.id
_entity.type
_entity.pdbx_description
1 polymer ?
#
loop_
_entity_poly.entity_id
_entity_poly.type
_entity_poly.pdbx_seq_one_letter_code
_entity_poly.pdbx_strand_id
1 'polypeptide(L)'
;MLCQNHVVFKALSHLKDVILEGKDAFISAHGMGVFEYTGSDEQLGEIFNQGMTESSTMVMKKVLEVYKGFENVHTLVDVGGGVGTILGLVTSKYPHIKGINFDLATVLVNASPYPGVQHVEGDMFVEIPKGDAIFMKWMLHAWNDENCVKILKNCWKSLPEIGKVIAIDMVKPIEPKSDDFASNIRLTMDMFILSQVPDP
;
A
#
# COMPACT_ATOMS: atom_id res chain seq x y z
N MET A 1 -2.80 3.16 16.75
CA MET A 1 -4.17 2.71 17.11
C MET A 1 -4.64 1.53 16.24
N LEU A 2 -4.40 1.54 14.92
CA LEU A 2 -4.79 0.44 14.01
C LEU A 2 -4.30 -0.95 14.44
N CYS A 3 -3.00 -1.14 14.69
CA CYS A 3 -2.44 -2.45 15.09
C CYS A 3 -2.90 -2.94 16.47
N GLN A 4 -3.58 -2.09 17.25
CA GLN A 4 -4.13 -2.44 18.56
C GLN A 4 -5.66 -2.61 18.52
N ASN A 5 -6.27 -2.52 17.35
CA ASN A 5 -7.71 -2.66 17.20
C ASN A 5 -8.14 -4.12 17.40
N HIS A 6 -9.28 -4.32 18.06
CA HIS A 6 -9.85 -5.65 18.31
C HIS A 6 -10.06 -6.49 17.04
N VAL A 7 -10.31 -5.86 15.89
CA VAL A 7 -10.44 -6.54 14.59
C VAL A 7 -9.13 -7.22 14.18
N VAL A 8 -8.02 -6.50 14.30
CA VAL A 8 -6.66 -7.02 14.01
C VAL A 8 -6.29 -8.13 15.01
N PHE A 9 -6.56 -7.92 16.30
CA PHE A 9 -6.29 -8.92 17.34
C PHE A 9 -7.08 -10.22 17.15
N LYS A 10 -8.33 -10.13 16.68
CA LYS A 10 -9.12 -11.33 16.40
C LYS A 10 -8.48 -12.17 15.31
N ALA A 11 -8.00 -11.57 14.23
CA ALA A 11 -7.27 -12.28 13.17
C ALA A 11 -5.99 -12.96 13.69
N LEU A 12 -5.23 -12.32 14.58
CA LEU A 12 -4.05 -12.93 15.21
C LEU A 12 -4.37 -14.21 15.99
N SER A 13 -5.57 -14.34 16.56
CA SER A 13 -5.98 -15.56 17.26
C SER A 13 -6.16 -16.77 16.33
N HIS A 14 -6.27 -16.55 15.02
CA HIS A 14 -6.39 -17.57 13.98
C HIS A 14 -5.06 -17.90 13.27
N LEU A 15 -3.92 -17.38 13.74
CA LEU A 15 -2.61 -17.67 13.15
C LEU A 15 -2.28 -19.19 13.12
N LYS A 16 -2.81 -19.94 14.10
CA LYS A 16 -2.70 -21.41 14.10
C LYS A 16 -3.29 -22.03 12.83
N ASP A 17 -4.41 -21.50 12.35
CA ASP A 17 -5.13 -22.04 11.19
C ASP A 17 -4.35 -21.74 9.90
N VAL A 18 -3.65 -20.61 9.83
CA VAL A 18 -2.70 -20.29 8.76
C VAL A 18 -1.59 -21.35 8.71
N ILE A 19 -0.95 -21.60 9.85
CA ILE A 19 0.23 -22.50 9.93
C ILE A 19 -0.15 -23.95 9.65
N LEU A 20 -1.28 -24.42 10.18
CA LEU A 20 -1.66 -25.83 10.11
C LEU A 20 -2.47 -26.18 8.87
N GLU A 21 -3.26 -25.23 8.36
CA GLU A 21 -4.26 -25.50 7.32
C GLU A 21 -4.09 -24.62 6.07
N GLY A 22 -3.14 -23.66 6.07
CA GLY A 22 -2.95 -22.73 4.96
C GLY A 22 -4.14 -21.79 4.75
N LYS A 23 -4.97 -21.59 5.77
CA LYS A 23 -6.15 -20.71 5.71
C LYS A 23 -5.74 -19.25 5.89
N ASP A 24 -6.57 -18.35 5.38
CA ASP A 24 -6.46 -16.93 5.69
C ASP A 24 -6.98 -16.66 7.12
N ALA A 25 -6.15 -16.05 7.97
CA ALA A 25 -6.49 -15.72 9.35
C ALA A 25 -7.61 -14.68 9.46
N PHE A 26 -7.63 -13.68 8.59
CA PHE A 26 -8.61 -12.61 8.61
C PHE A 26 -9.99 -13.11 8.17
N ILE A 27 -10.06 -13.88 7.09
CA ILE A 27 -11.28 -14.56 6.62
C ILE A 27 -11.77 -15.54 7.69
N SER A 28 -10.88 -16.29 8.33
CA SER A 28 -11.26 -17.20 9.42
C SER A 28 -11.88 -16.45 10.60
N ALA A 29 -11.39 -15.24 10.89
CA ALA A 29 -11.89 -14.41 11.98
C ALA A 29 -13.20 -13.66 11.64
N HIS A 30 -13.35 -13.19 10.40
CA HIS A 30 -14.35 -12.17 10.03
C HIS A 30 -15.25 -12.56 8.85
N GLY A 31 -14.97 -13.68 8.17
CA GLY A 31 -15.78 -14.24 7.09
C GLY A 31 -15.57 -13.60 5.71
N MET A 32 -14.71 -12.58 5.61
CA MET A 32 -14.38 -11.85 4.38
C MET A 32 -12.94 -11.31 4.44
N GLY A 33 -12.37 -10.87 3.32
CA GLY A 33 -10.99 -10.37 3.26
C GLY A 33 -10.82 -9.00 3.91
N VAL A 34 -9.60 -8.66 4.33
CA VAL A 34 -9.32 -7.40 5.06
C VAL A 34 -9.78 -6.15 4.29
N PHE A 35 -9.50 -6.07 2.99
CA PHE A 35 -9.87 -4.92 2.16
C PHE A 35 -11.38 -4.79 1.96
N GLU A 36 -12.08 -5.92 1.78
CA GLU A 36 -13.55 -5.97 1.71
C GLU A 36 -14.16 -5.52 3.05
N TYR A 37 -13.62 -6.02 4.16
CA TYR A 37 -14.06 -5.66 5.50
C TYR A 37 -13.88 -4.17 5.76
N THR A 38 -12.70 -3.60 5.49
CA THR A 38 -12.45 -2.16 5.66
C THR A 38 -13.30 -1.28 4.75
N GLY A 39 -13.72 -1.78 3.59
CA GLY A 39 -14.63 -1.07 2.69
C GLY A 39 -16.10 -1.13 3.14
N SER A 40 -16.47 -2.12 3.96
CA SER A 40 -17.83 -2.33 4.45
C SER A 40 -18.13 -1.63 5.80
N ASP A 41 -17.11 -1.35 6.59
CA ASP A 41 -17.21 -0.70 7.90
C ASP A 41 -16.54 0.69 7.85
N GLU A 42 -17.37 1.74 7.87
CA GLU A 42 -16.92 3.14 7.77
C GLU A 42 -15.95 3.51 8.90
N GLN A 43 -16.24 3.11 10.14
CA GLN A 43 -15.42 3.46 11.30
C GLN A 43 -14.05 2.78 11.22
N LEU A 44 -14.00 1.51 10.83
CA LEU A 44 -12.72 0.83 10.66
C LEU A 44 -11.95 1.35 9.44
N GLY A 45 -12.64 1.64 8.34
CA GLY A 45 -12.07 2.26 7.15
C GLY A 45 -11.37 3.58 7.48
N GLU A 46 -12.00 4.44 8.29
CA GLU A 46 -11.38 5.67 8.80
C GLU A 46 -10.13 5.40 9.64
N ILE A 47 -10.21 4.47 10.61
CA ILE A 47 -9.07 4.11 11.47
C ILE A 47 -7.90 3.56 10.62
N PHE A 48 -8.21 2.74 9.62
CA PHE A 48 -7.24 2.18 8.68
C PHE A 48 -6.56 3.29 7.86
N ASN A 49 -7.36 4.14 7.21
CA ASN A 49 -6.87 5.24 6.38
C ASN A 49 -6.03 6.23 7.19
N GLN A 50 -6.44 6.55 8.42
CA GLN A 50 -5.67 7.41 9.31
C GLN A 50 -4.32 6.79 9.68
N GLY A 51 -4.31 5.50 10.06
CA GLY A 51 -3.08 4.78 10.38
C GLY A 51 -2.10 4.71 9.20
N MET A 52 -2.61 4.50 7.98
CA MET A 52 -1.82 4.51 6.76
C MET A 52 -1.29 5.92 6.43
N THR A 53 -2.11 6.95 6.63
CA THR A 53 -1.75 8.36 6.39
C THR A 53 -0.59 8.82 7.28
N GLU A 54 -0.68 8.57 8.59
CA GLU A 54 0.35 8.96 9.56
C GLU A 54 1.69 8.28 9.26
N SER A 55 1.65 6.97 9.02
CA SER A 55 2.84 6.17 8.74
C SER A 55 3.47 6.56 7.40
N SER A 56 2.64 6.77 6.36
CA SER A 56 3.09 7.20 5.05
C SER A 56 3.70 8.60 5.07
N THR A 57 3.15 9.52 5.86
CA THR A 57 3.70 10.87 6.02
C THR A 57 5.11 10.82 6.60
N MET A 58 5.34 10.01 7.64
CA MET A 58 6.66 9.86 8.25
C MET A 58 7.69 9.31 7.26
N VAL A 59 7.34 8.22 6.57
CA VAL A 59 8.22 7.57 5.58
C VAL A 59 8.50 8.52 4.41
N MET A 60 7.47 9.14 3.85
CA MET A 60 7.61 9.99 2.65
C MET A 60 8.40 11.25 2.91
N LYS A 61 8.31 11.86 4.10
CA LYS A 61 9.21 12.97 4.46
C LYS A 61 10.68 12.58 4.28
N LYS A 62 11.06 11.39 4.76
CA LYS A 62 12.45 10.92 4.62
C LYS A 62 12.80 10.52 3.20
N VAL A 63 11.91 9.83 2.51
CA VAL A 63 12.09 9.46 1.09
C VAL A 63 12.33 10.71 0.25
N LEU A 64 11.51 11.74 0.41
CA LEU A 64 11.63 12.97 -0.36
C LEU A 64 12.96 13.69 -0.11
N GLU A 65 13.59 13.55 1.06
CA GLU A 65 14.93 14.11 1.33
C GLU A 65 16.03 13.44 0.50
N VAL A 66 15.97 12.11 0.34
CA VAL A 66 17.09 11.31 -0.17
C VAL A 66 16.89 10.80 -1.60
N TYR A 67 15.65 10.55 -2.01
CA TYR A 67 15.32 9.97 -3.30
C TYR A 67 15.01 11.06 -4.33
N LYS A 68 15.81 11.09 -5.39
CA LYS A 68 15.70 12.09 -6.48
C LYS A 68 14.95 11.60 -7.71
N GLY A 69 14.45 10.36 -7.70
CA GLY A 69 13.82 9.78 -8.88
C GLY A 69 12.51 10.46 -9.31
N PHE A 70 11.98 11.42 -8.55
CA PHE A 70 10.81 12.21 -8.95
C PHE A 70 11.15 13.43 -9.82
N GLU A 71 12.41 13.89 -9.86
CA GLU A 71 12.77 15.19 -10.45
C GLU A 71 12.35 15.32 -11.94
N ASN A 72 12.46 14.24 -12.72
CA ASN A 72 12.13 14.23 -14.16
C ASN A 72 10.76 13.61 -14.49
N VAL A 73 9.92 13.37 -13.50
CA VAL A 73 8.56 12.84 -13.70
C VAL A 73 7.62 14.01 -13.99
N HIS A 74 6.71 13.89 -14.97
CA HIS A 74 5.68 14.90 -15.22
C HIS A 74 4.29 14.40 -14.81
N THR A 75 3.99 13.12 -15.01
CA THR A 75 2.77 12.45 -14.54
C THR A 75 3.14 11.28 -13.65
N LEU A 76 2.74 11.33 -12.38
CA LEU A 76 2.99 10.29 -11.39
C LEU A 76 1.68 9.64 -10.98
N VAL A 77 1.55 8.33 -11.19
CA VAL A 77 0.39 7.55 -10.74
C VAL A 77 0.74 6.86 -9.44
N ASP A 78 0.00 7.10 -8.37
CA ASP A 78 0.12 6.40 -7.09
C ASP A 78 -0.97 5.32 -7.01
N VAL A 79 -0.56 4.06 -7.16
CA VAL A 79 -1.46 2.89 -7.19
C VAL A 79 -1.65 2.37 -5.78
N GLY A 80 -2.90 2.30 -5.32
CA GLY A 80 -3.20 2.07 -3.91
C GLY A 80 -2.83 3.28 -3.05
N GLY A 81 -2.98 4.49 -3.60
CA GLY A 81 -2.55 5.74 -2.96
C GLY A 81 -3.41 6.16 -1.76
N GLY A 82 -4.47 5.41 -1.45
CA GLY A 82 -5.40 5.66 -0.37
C GLY A 82 -6.11 7.00 -0.56
N VAL A 83 -6.15 7.79 0.51
CA VAL A 83 -6.72 9.14 0.50
C VAL A 83 -5.83 10.20 -0.17
N GLY A 84 -4.71 9.81 -0.80
CA GLY A 84 -3.87 10.69 -1.64
C GLY A 84 -2.79 11.50 -0.90
N THR A 85 -2.56 11.23 0.39
CA THR A 85 -1.58 11.97 1.20
C THR A 85 -0.17 11.96 0.61
N ILE A 86 0.27 10.83 0.07
CA ILE A 86 1.61 10.69 -0.52
C ILE A 86 1.77 11.66 -1.69
N LEU A 87 0.82 11.66 -2.63
CA LEU A 87 0.84 12.60 -3.75
C LEU A 87 0.75 14.05 -3.28
N GLY A 88 -0.05 14.36 -2.25
CA GLY A 88 -0.06 15.69 -1.64
C GLY A 88 1.33 16.16 -1.18
N LEU A 89 2.13 15.28 -0.59
CA LEU A 89 3.52 15.58 -0.20
C LEU A 89 4.45 15.70 -1.42
N VAL A 90 4.29 14.82 -2.41
CA VAL A 90 5.12 14.81 -3.63
C VAL A 90 4.88 16.07 -4.46
N THR A 91 3.63 16.43 -4.76
CA THR A 91 3.29 17.61 -5.57
C THR A 91 3.61 18.91 -4.84
N SER A 92 3.52 18.94 -3.51
CA SER A 92 4.00 20.09 -2.71
C SER A 92 5.51 20.33 -2.87
N LYS A 93 6.31 19.27 -3.01
CA LYS A 93 7.76 19.38 -3.22
C LYS A 93 8.14 19.57 -4.68
N TYR A 94 7.39 18.96 -5.59
CA TYR A 94 7.62 18.98 -7.04
C TYR A 94 6.35 19.49 -7.75
N PRO A 95 6.09 20.81 -7.75
CA PRO A 95 4.84 21.37 -8.27
C PRO A 95 4.60 21.16 -9.77
N HIS A 96 5.62 20.76 -10.52
CA HIS A 96 5.50 20.41 -11.94
C HIS A 96 4.88 19.02 -12.17
N ILE A 97 4.84 18.17 -11.14
CA ILE A 97 4.24 16.83 -11.22
C ILE A 97 2.72 16.94 -11.19
N LYS A 98 2.07 16.30 -12.16
CA LYS A 98 0.64 15.97 -12.14
C LYS A 98 0.47 14.61 -11.49
N GLY A 99 -0.12 14.59 -10.29
CA GLY A 99 -0.41 13.37 -9.55
C GLY A 99 -1.75 12.75 -9.96
N ILE A 100 -1.76 11.43 -10.13
CA ILE A 100 -2.99 10.63 -10.25
C ILE A 100 -3.04 9.68 -9.05
N ASN A 101 -3.91 9.96 -8.09
CA ASN A 101 -4.17 9.07 -6.96
C ASN A 101 -5.16 8.00 -7.40
N PHE A 102 -4.71 6.76 -7.50
CA PHE A 102 -5.51 5.65 -8.01
C PHE A 102 -5.82 4.64 -6.90
N ASP A 103 -7.11 4.46 -6.61
CA ASP A 103 -7.58 3.53 -5.57
C ASP A 103 -9.03 3.08 -5.85
N LEU A 104 -9.57 2.21 -5.01
CA LEU A 104 -10.96 1.78 -5.08
C LEU A 104 -11.91 2.94 -4.77
N ALA A 105 -13.09 2.94 -5.40
CA ALA A 105 -14.12 3.95 -5.19
C ALA A 105 -14.47 4.14 -3.70
N THR A 106 -14.59 3.03 -2.95
CA THR A 106 -14.89 3.02 -1.51
C THR A 106 -13.84 3.75 -0.67
N VAL A 107 -12.57 3.77 -1.10
CA VAL A 107 -11.49 4.48 -0.41
C VAL A 107 -11.50 5.97 -0.77
N LEU A 108 -11.74 6.28 -2.04
CA LEU A 108 -11.69 7.65 -2.55
C LEU A 108 -12.84 8.55 -2.08
N VAL A 109 -13.94 7.99 -1.57
CA VAL A 109 -15.02 8.77 -0.93
C VAL A 109 -14.48 9.69 0.17
N ASN A 110 -13.42 9.25 0.88
CA ASN A 110 -12.81 9.98 1.99
C ASN A 110 -11.55 10.77 1.57
N ALA A 111 -11.22 10.83 0.28
CA ALA A 111 -10.03 11.51 -0.19
C ALA A 111 -10.20 13.04 -0.15
N SER A 112 -9.21 13.72 0.45
CA SER A 112 -9.15 15.18 0.45
C SER A 112 -8.52 15.69 -0.85
N PRO A 113 -8.98 16.83 -1.40
CA PRO A 113 -8.36 17.41 -2.58
C PRO A 113 -6.94 17.91 -2.26
N TYR A 114 -5.99 17.61 -3.14
CA TYR A 114 -4.63 18.14 -3.08
C TYR A 114 -4.27 18.91 -4.36
N PRO A 115 -3.57 20.06 -4.26
CA PRO A 115 -3.10 20.77 -5.45
C PRO A 115 -2.23 19.88 -6.36
N GLY A 116 -2.57 19.85 -7.64
CA GLY A 116 -1.86 19.04 -8.64
C GLY A 116 -2.19 17.55 -8.60
N VAL A 117 -3.17 17.11 -7.79
CA VAL A 117 -3.59 15.70 -7.67
C VAL A 117 -5.01 15.51 -8.19
N GLN A 118 -5.18 14.50 -9.04
CA GLN A 118 -6.49 14.00 -9.48
C GLN A 118 -6.74 12.63 -8.86
N HIS A 119 -7.89 12.42 -8.22
CA HIS A 119 -8.32 11.11 -7.75
C HIS A 119 -9.02 10.36 -8.88
N VAL A 120 -8.66 9.10 -9.11
CA VAL A 120 -9.20 8.24 -10.15
C VAL A 120 -9.56 6.89 -9.52
N GLU A 121 -10.83 6.52 -9.58
CA GLU A 121 -11.28 5.22 -9.11
C GLU A 121 -10.96 4.12 -10.12
N GLY A 122 -10.66 2.92 -9.61
CA GLY A 122 -10.59 1.72 -10.44
C GLY A 122 -9.97 0.54 -9.71
N ASP A 123 -9.67 -0.50 -10.49
CA ASP A 123 -9.07 -1.74 -10.00
C ASP A 123 -7.72 -1.99 -10.69
N MET A 124 -6.65 -2.02 -9.89
CA MET A 124 -5.28 -2.27 -10.37
C MET A 124 -5.10 -3.63 -11.04
N PHE A 125 -5.97 -4.60 -10.75
CA PHE A 125 -5.99 -5.91 -11.41
C PHE A 125 -6.61 -5.86 -12.80
N VAL A 126 -7.33 -4.79 -13.14
CA VAL A 126 -7.97 -4.57 -14.44
C VAL A 126 -7.13 -3.64 -15.29
N GLU A 127 -6.98 -2.38 -14.88
CA GLU A 127 -6.26 -1.34 -15.62
C GLU A 127 -5.72 -0.26 -14.67
N ILE A 128 -4.52 0.24 -14.95
CA ILE A 128 -3.89 1.33 -14.20
C ILE A 128 -3.82 2.57 -15.10
N PRO A 129 -4.10 3.79 -14.60
CA PRO A 129 -3.95 5.02 -15.39
C PRO A 129 -2.55 5.18 -16.00
N LYS A 130 -2.47 5.81 -17.16
CA LYS A 130 -1.17 6.08 -17.82
C LYS A 130 -0.40 7.18 -17.10
N GLY A 131 0.91 7.03 -17.02
CA GLY A 131 1.82 8.04 -16.45
C GLY A 131 3.27 7.79 -16.84
N ASP A 132 4.15 8.75 -16.54
CA ASP A 132 5.59 8.60 -16.79
C ASP A 132 6.26 7.70 -15.76
N ALA A 133 5.71 7.72 -14.54
CA ALA A 133 6.10 6.83 -13.47
C ALA A 133 4.87 6.33 -12.70
N ILE A 134 4.97 5.09 -12.24
CA ILE A 134 4.00 4.48 -11.33
C ILE A 134 4.69 4.30 -9.99
N PHE A 135 4.03 4.74 -8.93
CA PHE A 135 4.47 4.63 -7.56
C PHE A 135 3.56 3.67 -6.82
N MET A 136 4.16 2.83 -5.98
CA MET A 136 3.45 1.90 -5.11
C MET A 136 4.18 1.86 -3.78
N LYS A 137 3.50 2.23 -2.70
CA LYS A 137 4.01 2.05 -1.34
C LYS A 137 3.16 1.00 -0.64
N TRP A 138 3.81 -0.04 -0.10
CA TRP A 138 3.12 -1.08 0.69
C TRP A 138 1.97 -1.77 -0.06
N MET A 139 2.14 -1.94 -1.37
CA MET A 139 1.19 -2.66 -2.20
C MET A 139 1.63 -4.08 -2.45
N LEU A 140 2.86 -4.27 -2.93
CA LEU A 140 3.31 -5.59 -3.38
C LEU A 140 3.39 -6.61 -2.23
N HIS A 141 3.73 -6.19 -1.00
CA HIS A 141 3.74 -7.11 0.14
C HIS A 141 2.37 -7.66 0.56
N ALA A 142 1.27 -7.12 0.02
CA ALA A 142 -0.08 -7.52 0.40
C ALA A 142 -0.63 -8.65 -0.49
N TRP A 143 0.15 -9.10 -1.48
CA TRP A 143 -0.31 -10.03 -2.51
C TRP A 143 0.74 -11.08 -2.82
N ASN A 144 0.27 -12.30 -3.09
CA ASN A 144 1.11 -13.35 -3.65
C ASN A 144 1.80 -12.96 -4.97
N ASP A 145 2.80 -13.75 -5.36
CA ASP A 145 3.60 -13.55 -6.57
C ASP A 145 2.77 -13.45 -7.86
N GLU A 146 1.73 -14.29 -8.01
CA GLU A 146 0.88 -14.27 -9.22
C GLU A 146 0.14 -12.95 -9.38
N ASN A 147 -0.41 -12.44 -8.28
CA ASN A 147 -1.08 -11.16 -8.22
C ASN A 147 -0.10 -10.00 -8.37
N CYS A 148 1.07 -10.05 -7.72
CA CYS A 148 2.15 -9.09 -7.92
C CYS A 148 2.57 -8.98 -9.39
N VAL A 149 2.77 -10.12 -10.06
CA VAL A 149 3.10 -10.16 -11.50
C VAL A 149 1.96 -9.58 -12.34
N LYS A 150 0.71 -9.86 -11.99
CA LYS A 150 -0.45 -9.28 -12.69
C LYS A 150 -0.50 -7.75 -12.55
N ILE A 151 -0.32 -7.24 -11.34
CA ILE A 151 -0.26 -5.79 -11.06
C ILE A 151 0.90 -5.16 -11.85
N LEU A 152 2.10 -5.73 -11.76
CA LEU A 152 3.29 -5.21 -12.46
C LEU A 152 3.15 -5.24 -13.98
N LYS A 153 2.47 -6.25 -14.55
CA LYS A 153 2.13 -6.28 -15.99
C LYS A 153 1.19 -5.15 -16.38
N ASN A 154 0.21 -4.82 -15.53
CA ASN A 154 -0.67 -3.68 -15.77
C ASN A 154 0.10 -2.37 -15.65
N CYS A 155 1.00 -2.23 -14.67
CA CYS A 155 1.90 -1.09 -14.58
C CYS A 155 2.72 -0.92 -15.86
N TRP A 156 3.31 -2.01 -16.37
CA TRP A 156 4.12 -1.99 -17.59
C TRP A 156 3.33 -1.50 -18.81
N LYS A 157 2.07 -1.94 -18.98
CA LYS A 157 1.19 -1.48 -20.08
C LYS A 157 0.83 0.01 -19.99
N SER A 158 0.86 0.57 -18.79
CA SER A 158 0.48 1.96 -18.51
C SER A 158 1.66 2.93 -18.55
N LEU A 159 2.88 2.43 -18.73
CA LEU A 159 4.10 3.22 -18.81
C LEU A 159 4.53 3.43 -20.27
N PRO A 160 5.19 4.56 -20.58
CA PRO A 160 5.94 4.72 -21.83
C PRO A 160 7.20 3.84 -21.80
N GLU A 161 7.88 3.72 -22.95
CA GLU A 161 9.10 2.90 -23.09
C GLU A 161 10.21 3.27 -22.09
N ILE A 162 10.35 4.56 -21.77
CA ILE A 162 11.32 5.08 -20.79
C ILE A 162 10.73 5.25 -19.38
N GLY A 163 9.52 4.75 -19.15
CA GLY A 163 8.81 4.85 -17.88
C GLY A 163 9.41 3.95 -16.80
N LYS A 164 8.93 4.12 -15.56
CA LYS A 164 9.42 3.32 -14.43
C LYS A 164 8.36 3.06 -13.37
N VAL A 165 8.55 1.96 -12.65
CA VAL A 165 7.86 1.66 -11.41
C VAL A 165 8.77 2.01 -10.23
N ILE A 166 8.22 2.67 -9.23
CA ILE A 166 8.89 3.04 -7.97
C ILE A 166 8.15 2.32 -6.85
N ALA A 167 8.76 1.28 -6.29
CA ALA A 167 8.20 0.53 -5.17
C ALA A 167 8.87 0.97 -3.85
N ILE A 168 8.07 1.27 -2.84
CA ILE A 168 8.53 1.51 -1.47
C ILE A 168 8.01 0.41 -0.57
N ASP A 169 8.93 -0.44 -0.13
CA ASP A 169 8.64 -1.55 0.76
C ASP A 169 9.82 -1.88 1.69
N MET A 170 9.57 -2.73 2.67
CA MET A 170 10.58 -3.25 3.57
C MET A 170 11.26 -4.47 2.95
N VAL A 171 12.53 -4.31 2.61
CA VAL A 171 13.34 -5.40 2.03
C VAL A 171 13.85 -6.31 3.15
N LYS A 172 13.65 -7.63 2.99
CA LYS A 172 14.17 -8.63 3.92
C LYS A 172 15.70 -8.69 3.85
N PRO A 173 16.43 -8.63 4.98
CA PRO A 173 17.87 -8.87 4.98
C PRO A 173 18.17 -10.32 4.58
N ILE A 174 19.28 -10.53 3.85
CA ILE A 174 19.69 -11.86 3.38
C ILE A 174 19.88 -12.84 4.54
N GLU A 175 20.39 -12.35 5.68
CA GLU A 175 20.55 -13.10 6.91
C GLU A 175 19.90 -12.34 8.08
N PRO A 176 19.03 -12.98 8.88
CA PRO A 176 18.48 -12.38 10.08
C PRO A 176 19.61 -12.24 11.12
N LYS A 177 19.83 -11.03 11.60
CA LYS A 177 20.77 -10.78 12.71
C LYS A 177 19.99 -10.65 14.01
N SER A 178 20.37 -11.40 15.04
CA SER A 178 19.82 -11.19 16.38
C SER A 178 20.12 -9.76 16.84
N ASP A 179 19.17 -9.13 17.53
CA ASP A 179 19.27 -7.76 18.05
C ASP A 179 19.42 -6.65 16.99
N ASP A 180 19.12 -6.94 15.72
CA ASP A 180 19.04 -5.91 14.69
C ASP A 180 17.64 -5.27 14.64
N PHE A 181 17.59 -3.95 14.85
CA PHE A 181 16.36 -3.18 14.88
C PHE A 181 15.57 -3.27 13.56
N ALA A 182 16.26 -3.26 12.42
CA ALA A 182 15.63 -3.36 11.11
C ALA A 182 15.01 -4.75 10.90
N SER A 183 15.72 -5.82 11.30
CA SER A 183 15.22 -7.19 11.29
C SER A 183 13.98 -7.36 12.17
N ASN A 184 13.95 -6.75 13.35
CA ASN A 184 12.78 -6.81 14.25
C ASN A 184 11.55 -6.08 13.68
N ILE A 185 11.73 -4.90 13.08
CA ILE A 185 10.63 -4.20 12.39
C ILE A 185 10.11 -5.03 11.23
N ARG A 186 11.01 -5.60 10.42
CA ARG A 186 10.64 -6.42 9.27
C ARG A 186 9.85 -7.64 9.70
N LEU A 187 10.30 -8.36 10.73
CA LEU A 187 9.60 -9.53 11.27
C LEU A 187 8.23 -9.16 11.83
N THR A 188 8.12 -8.04 12.55
CA THR A 188 6.83 -7.56 13.05
C THR A 188 5.85 -7.31 11.91
N MET A 189 6.34 -6.77 10.79
CA MET A 189 5.53 -6.52 9.60
C MET A 189 5.18 -7.82 8.86
N ASP A 190 6.09 -8.79 8.75
CA ASP A 190 5.76 -10.12 8.22
C ASP A 190 4.64 -10.79 9.03
N MET A 191 4.76 -10.78 10.36
CA MET A 191 3.73 -11.37 11.23
C MET A 191 2.40 -10.63 11.12
N PHE A 192 2.43 -9.32 10.95
CA PHE A 192 1.23 -8.54 10.69
C PHE A 192 0.59 -8.95 9.37
N ILE A 193 1.32 -8.88 8.25
CA ILE A 193 0.80 -9.21 6.91
C ILE A 193 0.29 -10.66 6.87
N LEU A 194 1.04 -11.63 7.39
CA LEU A 194 0.64 -13.04 7.48
C LEU A 194 -0.70 -13.25 8.21
N SER A 195 -1.03 -12.38 9.17
CA SER A 195 -2.29 -12.45 9.91
C SER A 195 -3.46 -11.73 9.25
N GLN A 196 -3.19 -10.85 8.27
CA GLN A 196 -4.21 -9.96 7.70
C GLN A 196 -4.52 -10.26 6.23
N VAL A 197 -3.59 -10.81 5.46
CA VAL A 197 -3.77 -11.08 4.02
C VAL A 197 -3.53 -12.56 3.67
N PRO A 198 -4.21 -13.09 2.66
CA PRO A 198 -4.05 -14.47 2.24
C PRO A 198 -2.74 -14.65 1.47
N ASP A 199 -1.90 -15.55 1.97
CA ASP A 199 -0.66 -16.05 1.35
C ASP A 199 0.17 -14.96 0.62
N PRO A 200 0.78 -14.01 1.36
CA PRO A 200 1.64 -12.96 0.81
C PRO A 200 2.96 -13.49 0.22
#